data_AF-A0A816GBN0-F1
#
_entry.id   AF-A0A816GBN0-F1
#
_cell.length_a   1.000
_cell.length_b   1.000
_cell.length_c   1.000
_cell.angle_alpha   90.00
_cell.angle_beta   90.00
_cell.angle_gamma   90.00
#
_symmetry.space_group_name_H-M   'P 1'
#
loop_
_entity.id
_entity.type
_entity.pdbx_description
1 polymer ?
#
loop_
_entity_poly.entity_id
_entity_poly.type
_entity_poly.pdbx_seq_one_letter_code
_entity_poly.pdbx_strand_id
1 'polypeptide(L)'
;GLLSKKWKDFYFVLFDDSTLQWYEKQSDRKPEGSIRIRDIAQNLCVGPYTRCLPNRPPFPRTTDEANLIALPRSSPGHHSSDIV
;
A
#
# COMPACT_ATOMS: atom_id res chain seq x y z
N GLY A 1 12.77 8.90 19.10
CA GLY A 1 13.92 8.17 18.54
C GLY A 1 13.79 8.11 17.03
N LEU A 2 14.90 8.00 16.32
CA LEU A 2 15.17 8.48 14.95
C LEU A 2 14.48 7.73 13.78
N LEU A 3 13.19 7.40 13.85
CA LEU A 3 12.42 6.86 12.71
C LEU A 3 10.96 7.35 12.78
N SER A 4 10.72 8.64 12.53
CA SER A 4 9.35 9.08 12.25
C SER A 4 8.88 8.35 10.98
N LYS A 5 7.83 7.54 11.08
CA LYS A 5 7.10 6.95 9.94
C LYS A 5 6.53 8.10 9.10
N LYS A 6 7.33 8.61 8.18
CA LYS A 6 6.93 9.65 7.23
C LYS A 6 6.33 8.94 6.01
N TRP A 7 5.31 9.56 5.43
CA TRP A 7 4.86 9.24 4.08
C TRP A 7 6.06 9.26 3.14
N LYS A 8 6.16 8.25 2.28
CA LYS A 8 7.28 8.04 1.36
C LYS A 8 6.72 7.77 -0.03
N ASP A 9 7.33 8.39 -1.02
CA ASP A 9 6.98 8.17 -2.42
C ASP A 9 7.55 6.83 -2.89
N PHE A 10 6.74 6.08 -3.64
CA PHE A 10 7.14 4.83 -4.30
C PHE A 10 6.66 4.85 -5.75
N TYR A 11 7.39 4.14 -6.60
CA TYR A 11 6.98 3.88 -7.98
C TYR A 11 6.25 2.54 -8.05
N PHE A 12 4.99 2.54 -8.49
CA PHE A 12 4.16 1.33 -8.58
C PHE A 12 4.06 0.85 -10.03
N VAL A 13 4.10 -0.48 -10.20
CA VAL A 13 3.85 -1.15 -11.49
C VAL A 13 2.78 -2.21 -11.27
N LEU A 14 1.71 -2.13 -12.06
CA LEU A 14 0.68 -3.16 -12.13
C LEU A 14 0.90 -4.00 -13.39
N PHE A 15 1.16 -5.29 -13.21
CA PHE A 15 1.35 -6.26 -14.28
C PHE A 15 0.02 -6.89 -14.71
N ASP A 16 0.01 -7.48 -15.91
CA ASP A 16 -1.15 -8.14 -16.53
C ASP A 16 -1.70 -9.32 -15.71
N ASP A 17 -0.81 -10.00 -14.99
CA ASP A 17 -1.14 -11.11 -14.11
C ASP A 17 -1.77 -10.68 -12.77
N SER A 18 -2.09 -9.39 -12.62
CA SER A 18 -2.62 -8.74 -11.41
C SER A 18 -1.61 -8.60 -10.27
N THR A 19 -0.32 -8.74 -10.54
CA THR A 19 0.74 -8.42 -9.58
C THR A 19 0.95 -6.92 -9.52
N LEU A 20 0.87 -6.35 -8.32
CA LEU A 20 1.26 -4.97 -8.01
C LEU A 20 2.61 -5.00 -7.30
N GLN A 21 3.63 -4.39 -7.91
CA GLN A 21 4.95 -4.20 -7.31
C GLN A 21 5.20 -2.73 -7.05
N TRP A 22 6.01 -2.45 -6.03
CA TRP A 22 6.49 -1.10 -5.75
C TRP A 22 7.99 -1.07 -5.56
N TYR A 23 8.58 0.03 -5.99
CA TYR A 23 10.02 0.28 -6.04
C TYR A 23 10.29 1.62 -5.36
N GLU A 24 11.43 1.76 -4.70
CA GLU A 24 11.82 3.05 -4.13
C GLU A 24 11.97 4.11 -5.22
N LYS A 25 12.50 3.74 -6.39
CA LYS A 25 12.62 4.59 -7.58
C LYS A 25 12.27 3.81 -8.84
N GLN A 26 11.82 4.53 -9.87
CA GLN A 26 11.50 3.95 -11.18
C GLN A 26 12.70 3.24 -11.85
N SER A 27 13.94 3.67 -11.55
CA SER A 27 15.16 3.06 -12.09
C SER A 27 15.54 1.74 -11.43
N ASP A 28 14.90 1.37 -10.32
CA ASP A 28 15.30 0.22 -9.54
C ASP A 28 14.91 -1.09 -10.23
N ARG A 29 15.82 -2.06 -10.19
CA ARG A 29 15.58 -3.39 -10.78
C ARG A 29 14.91 -4.36 -9.81
N LYS A 30 14.96 -4.07 -8.51
CA LYS A 30 14.44 -4.93 -7.45
C LYS A 30 13.27 -4.22 -6.77
N PRO A 31 12.10 -4.86 -6.64
CA PRO A 31 10.98 -4.27 -5.92
C PRO A 31 11.23 -4.31 -4.41
N GLU A 32 10.70 -3.30 -3.72
CA GLU A 32 10.61 -3.22 -2.27
C GLU A 32 9.51 -4.14 -1.74
N GLY A 33 8.49 -4.40 -2.55
CA GLY A 33 7.48 -5.40 -2.27
C GLY A 33 6.58 -5.69 -3.46
N SER A 34 5.78 -6.74 -3.30
CA SER A 34 4.91 -7.29 -4.33
C SER A 34 3.69 -7.91 -3.69
N ILE A 35 2.53 -7.75 -4.34
CA ILE A 35 1.30 -8.43 -3.94
C ILE A 35 0.48 -8.78 -5.18
N ARG A 36 -0.19 -9.93 -5.16
CA ARG A 36 -1.11 -10.31 -6.24
C ARG A 36 -2.51 -9.85 -5.86
N ILE A 37 -3.03 -8.83 -6.54
CA ILE A 37 -4.32 -8.19 -6.20
C ILE A 37 -5.45 -9.23 -6.17
N ARG A 38 -5.44 -10.20 -7.09
CA ARG A 38 -6.46 -11.26 -7.16
C ARG A 38 -6.53 -12.09 -5.87
N ASP A 39 -5.42 -12.28 -5.18
CA ASP A 39 -5.34 -13.10 -3.97
C ASP A 39 -5.83 -12.33 -2.73
N ILE A 40 -5.92 -11.01 -2.82
CA ILE A 40 -6.28 -10.12 -1.72
C ILE A 40 -7.50 -9.24 -2.01
N ALA A 41 -8.17 -9.44 -3.15
CA ALA A 41 -9.22 -8.55 -3.63
C ALA A 41 -10.36 -8.37 -2.61
N GLN A 42 -10.66 -9.41 -1.81
CA GLN A 42 -11.68 -9.37 -0.76
C GLN A 42 -11.29 -8.47 0.43
N ASN A 43 -9.99 -8.20 0.61
CA ASN A 43 -9.43 -7.42 1.72
C ASN A 43 -8.86 -6.07 1.24
N LEU A 44 -9.16 -5.67 0.00
CA LEU A 44 -8.71 -4.42 -0.58
C LEU A 44 -9.69 -3.29 -0.21
N CYS A 45 -9.19 -2.21 0.39
CA CYS A 45 -9.98 -0.99 0.58
C CYS A 45 -9.46 0.09 -0.36
N VAL A 46 -10.35 0.68 -1.15
CA VAL A 46 -10.03 1.77 -2.08
C VAL A 46 -10.85 2.99 -1.72
N GLY A 47 -10.24 4.17 -1.80
CA GLY A 47 -10.96 5.42 -1.66
C GLY A 47 -11.57 5.60 -0.26
N PRO A 48 -12.84 6.03 -0.18
CA PRO A 48 -13.55 6.19 1.09
C PRO A 48 -13.68 4.91 1.93
N TYR A 49 -13.60 3.71 1.34
CA TYR A 49 -13.64 2.45 2.08
C TYR A 49 -12.43 2.27 3.02
N THR A 50 -11.34 3.02 2.81
CA THR A 50 -10.18 3.04 3.72
C THR A 50 -10.50 3.62 5.10
N ARG A 51 -11.66 4.28 5.29
CA ARG A 51 -12.14 4.76 6.60
C ARG A 51 -12.44 3.64 7.60
N CYS A 52 -12.73 2.43 7.11
CA CYS A 52 -13.05 1.28 7.95
C CYS A 52 -11.81 0.63 8.58
N LEU A 53 -10.59 1.05 8.19
CA LEU A 53 -9.37 0.39 8.64
C LEU A 53 -8.99 0.80 10.06
N PRO A 54 -8.71 -0.18 10.95
CA PRO A 54 -8.18 0.12 12.26
C PRO A 54 -6.80 0.77 12.13
N ASN A 55 -6.52 1.76 12.97
CA ASN A 55 -5.23 2.48 12.97
C ASN A 55 -4.89 3.22 11.66
N ARG A 56 -5.91 3.73 10.95
CA ARG A 56 -5.74 4.61 9.78
C ARG A 56 -4.73 5.73 10.09
N PRO A 57 -3.58 5.82 9.39
CA PRO A 57 -2.59 6.86 9.64
C PRO A 57 -3.12 8.24 9.24
N PRO A 58 -2.62 9.33 9.85
CA PRO A 58 -2.92 10.69 9.40
C PRO A 58 -2.26 10.94 8.03
N PHE A 59 -3.04 11.38 7.03
CA PHE A 59 -2.56 11.65 5.67
C PHE A 59 -1.91 13.03 5.53
N PRO A 60 -1.05 13.24 4.51
CA PRO A 60 -0.61 14.58 4.10
C PRO A 60 -1.82 15.45 3.75
N ARG A 61 -1.73 16.77 4.01
CA ARG A 61 -2.85 17.73 3.86
C ARG A 61 -3.44 17.78 2.45
N THR A 62 -2.69 17.39 1.43
CA THR A 62 -3.07 17.45 0.01
C THR A 62 -3.55 16.10 -0.54
N THR A 63 -3.81 15.12 0.32
CA THR A 63 -4.23 13.78 -0.11
C THR A 63 -5.71 13.79 -0.44
N ASP A 64 -6.04 13.41 -1.67
CA ASP A 64 -7.42 13.11 -2.04
C ASP A 64 -7.75 11.68 -1.58
N GLU A 65 -8.78 11.57 -0.75
CA GLU A 65 -9.23 10.28 -0.24
C GLU A 65 -9.63 9.33 -1.36
N ALA A 66 -10.13 9.82 -2.50
CA ALA A 66 -10.51 9.01 -3.64
C ALA A 66 -9.33 8.22 -4.25
N ASN A 67 -8.09 8.66 -4.00
CA ASN A 67 -6.88 8.08 -4.55
C ASN A 67 -6.15 7.13 -3.58
N LEU A 68 -6.75 6.80 -2.44
CA LEU A 68 -6.15 5.90 -1.46
C LEU A 68 -6.34 4.42 -1.81
N ILE A 69 -5.33 3.60 -1.51
CA ILE A 69 -5.41 2.14 -1.60
C ILE A 69 -4.77 1.50 -0.37
N ALA A 70 -5.52 0.68 0.35
CA ALA A 70 -4.96 -0.07 1.47
C ALA A 70 -4.71 -1.52 1.08
N LEU A 71 -3.48 -1.98 1.33
CA LEU A 71 -3.03 -3.32 0.99
C LEU A 71 -2.79 -4.12 2.28
N PRO A 72 -3.30 -5.35 2.39
CA PRO A 72 -2.94 -6.21 3.50
C PRO A 72 -1.45 -6.55 3.42
N ARG A 73 -0.75 -6.48 4.56
CA ARG A 73 0.66 -6.87 4.60
C ARG A 73 0.73 -8.39 4.53
N SER A 74 1.43 -8.92 3.53
CA SER A 74 1.73 -10.35 3.44
C SER A 74 2.88 -10.68 4.41
N SER A 75 2.59 -10.73 5.72
CA SER A 75 3.52 -11.30 6.70
C SER A 75 3.13 -12.76 6.96
N PRO A 76 4.05 -13.73 6.83
CA PRO A 76 3.78 -15.09 7.28
C PRO A 76 3.60 -15.05 8.81
N GLY A 77 2.35 -15.02 9.26
CA GLY A 77 1.99 -15.11 10.69
C GLY A 77 1.48 -13.84 11.38
N HIS A 78 1.23 -12.72 10.69
CA HIS A 78 0.56 -11.56 11.34
C HIS A 78 -0.26 -10.72 10.35
N HIS A 79 -1.57 -10.63 10.59
CA HIS A 79 -2.49 -9.77 9.84
C HIS A 79 -2.39 -8.31 10.36
N SER A 80 -1.43 -7.54 9.83
CA SER A 80 -1.44 -6.09 9.94
C SER A 80 -1.74 -5.51 8.56
N SER A 81 -2.76 -4.65 8.46
CA SER A 81 -3.06 -3.90 7.23
C SER A 81 -2.23 -2.62 7.19
N ASP A 82 -1.55 -2.35 6.08
CA ASP A 82 -0.88 -1.06 5.85
C ASP A 82 -1.68 -0.26 4.81
N ILE A 83 -1.83 1.05 5.03
CA ILE A 83 -2.41 1.96 4.04
C ILE A 83 -1.26 2.57 3.24
N VAL A 84 -1.37 2.50 1.92
CA VAL A 84 -0.40 3.08 1.00
C VAL A 84 -1.03 4.27 0.28
#